data_AF-E4WTR4-F1
#
_entry.id   AF-E4WTR4-F1
#
_cell.length_a   1.000
_cell.length_b   1.000
_cell.length_c   1.000
_cell.angle_alpha   90.00
_cell.angle_beta   90.00
_cell.angle_gamma   90.00
#
_symmetry.space_group_name_H-M   'P 1'
#
loop_
_entity.id
_entity.type
_entity.pdbx_description
1 polymer ?
#
loop_
_entity_poly.entity_id
_entity_poly.type
_entity_poly.pdbx_seq_one_letter_code
_entity_poly.pdbx_strand_id
1 'polypeptide(L)'
;MKFSTLISVFYAVNASEESERDDNKVLTLKEIILKPTGKRNAIGLERFGINMGAFDYGCHCSALLAGKTAGFGTAVDALDMICKDYLGCTRCVQKVTNCQVSVNYNFEMGDSGVICTEMDGSCEKNICECDAMFYRDLLHAAYSGIVYNYKYNADSFDPSSSCHVSRPALPENIAMDARFDVSNFLLEKENRNSKCCSSVLGSSLERSYSSKLKCCELEPGKFTLKPRC
;
A
#
# COMPACT_ATOMS: atom_id res chain seq x y z
N MET A 1 -22.39 42.14 -67.70
CA MET A 1 -22.30 41.42 -66.40
C MET A 1 -23.07 40.11 -66.49
N LYS A 2 -22.37 39.01 -66.78
CA LYS A 2 -22.79 37.61 -66.55
C LYS A 2 -21.51 36.76 -66.60
N PHE A 3 -21.20 36.02 -65.54
CA PHE A 3 -21.04 34.57 -65.56
C PHE A 3 -20.88 34.08 -64.13
N SER A 4 -21.75 33.15 -63.77
CA SER A 4 -21.76 32.36 -62.54
C SER A 4 -20.99 31.06 -62.77
N THR A 5 -20.64 30.40 -61.66
CA THR A 5 -20.35 28.97 -61.45
C THR A 5 -18.89 28.58 -61.17
N LEU A 6 -18.74 27.67 -60.19
CA LEU A 6 -17.65 26.72 -59.86
C LEU A 6 -16.70 27.19 -58.72
N ILE A 7 -16.36 26.42 -57.67
CA ILE A 7 -16.52 24.99 -57.30
C ILE A 7 -16.42 24.84 -55.76
N SER A 8 -17.17 23.86 -55.24
CA SER A 8 -17.18 23.31 -53.87
C SER A 8 -15.85 22.68 -53.44
N VAL A 9 -15.50 22.73 -52.15
CA VAL A 9 -14.95 21.57 -51.42
C VAL A 9 -15.42 21.61 -49.96
N PHE A 10 -16.23 20.60 -49.61
CA PHE A 10 -16.54 20.15 -48.25
C PHE A 10 -15.28 19.58 -47.60
N TYR A 11 -15.11 19.73 -46.28
CA TYR A 11 -14.87 18.59 -45.38
C TYR A 11 -15.21 19.00 -43.95
N ALA A 12 -16.26 18.38 -43.44
CA ALA A 12 -16.59 18.36 -42.02
C ALA A 12 -15.50 17.59 -41.26
N VAL A 13 -14.97 18.19 -40.20
CA VAL A 13 -14.12 17.47 -39.24
C VAL A 13 -15.06 16.79 -38.25
N ASN A 14 -15.41 15.53 -38.55
CA ASN A 14 -15.86 14.58 -37.53
C ASN A 14 -14.61 13.88 -36.98
N ALA A 15 -14.36 14.03 -35.69
CA ALA A 15 -13.50 13.13 -34.92
C ALA A 15 -13.94 13.17 -33.45
N SER A 16 -15.10 12.55 -33.18
CA SER A 16 -15.38 11.96 -31.88
C SER A 16 -14.57 10.68 -31.77
N GLU A 17 -13.35 10.76 -31.24
CA GLU A 17 -12.64 9.59 -30.72
C GLU A 17 -13.24 9.22 -29.37
N GLU A 18 -14.38 8.55 -29.38
CA GLU A 18 -14.71 7.63 -28.29
C GLU A 18 -13.79 6.42 -28.45
N SER A 19 -12.68 6.45 -27.72
CA SER A 19 -11.82 5.28 -27.53
C SER A 19 -12.68 4.12 -27.00
N GLU A 20 -12.90 3.12 -27.84
CA GLU A 20 -13.42 1.81 -27.43
C GLU A 20 -12.61 1.33 -26.21
N ARG A 21 -13.25 1.33 -25.03
CA ARG A 21 -12.69 0.76 -23.82
C ARG A 21 -12.77 -0.75 -23.99
N ASP A 22 -11.64 -1.38 -24.24
CA ASP A 22 -11.53 -2.84 -24.25
C ASP A 22 -11.86 -3.35 -22.83
N ASP A 23 -13.11 -3.75 -22.63
CA ASP A 23 -13.65 -4.23 -21.35
C ASP A 23 -12.95 -5.53 -20.86
N ASN A 24 -12.05 -6.12 -21.65
CA ASN A 24 -11.22 -7.26 -21.27
C ASN A 24 -9.76 -6.91 -20.96
N LYS A 25 -9.37 -5.62 -20.96
CA LYS A 25 -8.00 -5.23 -20.64
C LYS A 25 -7.71 -5.46 -19.15
N VAL A 26 -7.03 -6.57 -18.85
CA VAL A 26 -6.48 -6.85 -17.53
C VAL A 26 -5.33 -5.88 -17.25
N LEU A 27 -5.56 -4.92 -16.36
CA LEU A 27 -4.56 -3.95 -15.95
C LEU A 27 -3.70 -4.48 -14.80
N THR A 28 -2.40 -4.26 -14.92
CA THR A 28 -1.43 -4.63 -13.88
C THR A 28 -1.44 -3.62 -12.74
N LEU A 29 -0.98 -4.05 -11.57
CA LEU A 29 -0.80 -3.16 -10.43
C LEU A 29 0.12 -1.97 -10.75
N LYS A 30 1.12 -2.19 -11.61
CA LYS A 30 2.04 -1.14 -12.08
C LYS A 30 1.33 -0.02 -12.82
N GLU A 31 0.42 -0.37 -13.74
CA GLU A 31 -0.33 0.61 -14.55
C GLU A 31 -1.30 1.44 -13.70
N ILE A 32 -1.81 0.86 -12.61
CA ILE A 32 -2.82 1.48 -11.76
C ILE A 32 -2.21 2.30 -10.63
N ILE A 33 -1.18 1.76 -9.96
CA ILE A 33 -0.61 2.33 -8.73
C ILE A 33 0.50 3.33 -9.02
N LEU A 34 1.33 3.14 -10.05
CA LEU A 34 2.46 4.04 -10.30
C LEU A 34 2.02 5.17 -11.24
N LYS A 35 1.98 6.40 -10.72
CA LYS A 35 1.88 7.59 -11.57
C LYS A 35 3.27 8.02 -12.02
N PRO A 36 3.45 8.40 -13.29
CA PRO A 36 4.74 8.85 -13.80
C PRO A 36 5.21 10.18 -13.20
N THR A 37 4.36 10.93 -12.48
CA THR A 37 4.73 12.23 -11.90
C THR A 37 4.28 12.35 -10.45
N GLY A 38 5.25 12.27 -9.52
CA GLY A 38 5.05 12.69 -8.13
C GLY A 38 4.74 14.19 -8.06
N LYS A 39 3.81 14.59 -7.19
CA LYS A 39 3.52 16.01 -6.96
C LYS A 39 4.60 16.61 -6.04
N ARG A 40 5.33 17.62 -6.52
CA ARG A 40 6.42 18.28 -5.78
C ARG A 40 6.00 18.91 -4.44
N ASN A 41 4.70 19.15 -4.24
CA ASN A 41 4.14 19.75 -3.02
C ASN A 41 3.20 18.81 -2.24
N ALA A 42 3.24 17.50 -2.51
CA ALA A 42 2.41 16.56 -1.78
C ALA A 42 3.00 16.21 -0.40
N ILE A 43 2.17 15.66 0.49
CA ILE A 43 2.54 15.18 1.83
C ILE A 43 2.36 13.65 1.86
N GLY A 44 3.19 12.95 2.64
CA GLY A 44 3.12 11.50 2.80
C GLY A 44 3.32 10.72 1.49
N LEU A 45 2.56 9.64 1.33
CA LEU A 45 2.69 8.65 0.23
C LEU A 45 2.57 9.22 -1.19
N GLU A 46 1.86 10.33 -1.37
CA GLU A 46 1.75 10.99 -2.68
C GLU A 46 3.11 11.53 -3.19
N ARG A 47 4.07 11.79 -2.28
CA ARG A 47 5.43 12.22 -2.64
C ARG A 47 6.21 11.16 -3.41
N PHE A 48 5.79 9.89 -3.33
CA PHE A 48 6.43 8.79 -4.05
C PHE A 48 5.79 8.47 -5.40
N GLY A 49 4.86 9.30 -5.89
CA GLY A 49 4.20 9.09 -7.19
C GLY A 49 3.19 7.95 -7.17
N ILE A 50 2.60 7.65 -6.01
CA ILE A 50 1.59 6.61 -5.87
C ILE A 50 0.19 7.17 -6.21
N ASN A 51 -0.60 6.43 -7.00
CA ASN A 51 -2.00 6.72 -7.27
C ASN A 51 -2.88 6.32 -6.08
N MET A 52 -3.17 7.26 -5.18
CA MET A 52 -3.99 6.96 -4.01
C MET A 52 -5.41 6.44 -4.36
N GLY A 53 -5.97 6.83 -5.51
CA GLY A 53 -7.29 6.34 -5.94
C GLY A 53 -7.36 4.82 -6.18
N ALA A 54 -6.22 4.16 -6.35
CA ALA A 54 -6.16 2.70 -6.47
C ALA A 54 -6.37 1.95 -5.15
N PHE A 55 -6.39 2.65 -4.01
CA PHE A 55 -6.51 2.02 -2.69
C PHE A 55 -7.94 2.02 -2.15
N ASP A 56 -8.94 2.42 -2.93
CA ASP A 56 -10.34 2.15 -2.56
C ASP A 56 -10.66 0.68 -2.86
N TYR A 57 -10.05 -0.17 -2.05
CA TYR A 57 -9.78 -1.56 -2.36
C TYR A 57 -9.77 -2.43 -1.11
N GLY A 58 -10.33 -3.63 -1.23
CA GLY A 58 -10.23 -4.69 -0.24
C GLY A 58 -10.66 -4.27 1.17
N CYS A 59 -10.12 -5.00 2.15
CA CYS A 59 -10.50 -4.87 3.55
C CYS A 59 -9.62 -3.91 4.35
N HIS A 60 -8.42 -3.61 3.85
CA HIS A 60 -7.41 -2.80 4.53
C HIS A 60 -7.03 -1.56 3.72
N CYS A 61 -6.92 -1.61 2.39
CA CYS A 61 -6.56 -0.40 1.64
C CYS A 61 -7.61 0.71 1.76
N SER A 62 -8.91 0.38 1.73
CA SER A 62 -9.99 1.36 1.93
C SER A 62 -9.89 2.10 3.28
N ALA A 63 -9.37 1.45 4.32
CA ALA A 63 -9.14 2.07 5.62
C ALA A 63 -8.02 3.12 5.58
N LEU A 64 -7.01 2.95 4.72
CA LEU A 64 -5.97 3.96 4.48
C LEU A 64 -6.57 5.27 3.97
N LEU A 65 -7.46 5.20 2.97
CA LEU A 65 -8.12 6.37 2.39
C LEU A 65 -9.06 7.06 3.37
N ALA A 66 -9.71 6.28 4.24
CA ALA A 66 -10.56 6.81 5.31
C ALA A 66 -9.76 7.41 6.50
N GLY A 67 -8.43 7.40 6.45
CA GLY A 67 -7.58 7.88 7.55
C GLY A 67 -7.69 7.02 8.82
N LYS A 68 -8.12 5.76 8.69
CA LYS A 68 -8.24 4.81 9.80
C LYS A 68 -6.90 4.14 10.07
N THR A 69 -6.74 3.61 11.27
CA THR A 69 -5.51 2.94 11.73
C THR A 69 -5.58 1.41 11.64
N ALA A 70 -6.72 0.89 11.18
CA ALA A 70 -6.95 -0.53 10.96
C ALA A 70 -8.06 -0.74 9.94
N GLY A 71 -7.91 -1.79 9.13
CA GLY A 71 -8.97 -2.35 8.29
C GLY A 71 -9.72 -3.47 8.98
N PHE A 72 -10.44 -4.27 8.20
CA PHE A 72 -11.31 -5.34 8.69
C PHE A 72 -10.75 -6.72 8.35
N GLY A 73 -10.78 -7.66 9.30
CA GLY A 73 -10.55 -9.08 9.01
C GLY A 73 -9.23 -9.45 8.33
N THR A 74 -9.34 -10.41 7.40
CA THR A 74 -8.24 -10.95 6.59
C THR A 74 -8.06 -10.14 5.31
N ALA A 75 -6.81 -9.96 4.90
CA ALA A 75 -6.50 -9.34 3.61
C ALA A 75 -6.97 -10.23 2.46
N VAL A 76 -7.70 -9.66 1.51
CA VAL A 76 -8.32 -10.44 0.42
C VAL A 76 -7.33 -10.87 -0.65
N ASP A 77 -6.20 -10.16 -0.77
CA ASP A 77 -5.11 -10.50 -1.69
C ASP A 77 -3.76 -9.87 -1.25
N ALA A 78 -2.77 -9.93 -2.13
CA ALA A 78 -1.44 -9.39 -1.88
C ALA A 78 -1.40 -7.85 -1.77
N LEU A 79 -2.22 -7.13 -2.53
CA LEU A 79 -2.29 -5.67 -2.44
C LEU A 79 -2.87 -5.27 -1.08
N ASP A 80 -3.97 -5.91 -0.69
CA ASP A 80 -4.64 -5.66 0.58
C ASP A 80 -3.76 -6.03 1.78
N MET A 81 -2.91 -7.05 1.63
CA MET A 81 -1.90 -7.41 2.64
C MET A 81 -0.84 -6.31 2.82
N ILE A 82 -0.40 -5.66 1.74
CA ILE A 82 0.55 -4.54 1.83
C ILE A 82 -0.08 -3.37 2.59
N CYS A 83 -1.36 -3.07 2.34
CA CYS A 83 -2.11 -2.06 3.10
C CYS A 83 -2.29 -2.45 4.57
N LYS A 84 -2.57 -3.72 4.86
CA LYS A 84 -2.65 -4.25 6.23
C LYS A 84 -1.34 -4.04 6.99
N ASP A 85 -0.21 -4.38 6.38
CA ASP A 85 1.12 -4.21 6.96
C ASP A 85 1.44 -2.73 7.23
N TYR A 86 1.08 -1.84 6.30
CA TYR A 86 1.25 -0.40 6.46
C TYR A 86 0.43 0.17 7.61
N LEU A 87 -0.86 -0.17 7.69
CA LEU A 87 -1.74 0.24 8.79
C LEU A 87 -1.22 -0.29 10.14
N GLY A 88 -0.71 -1.52 10.16
CA GLY A 88 -0.04 -2.09 11.32
C GLY A 88 1.16 -1.26 11.77
N CYS A 89 2.02 -0.86 10.82
CA CYS A 89 3.20 -0.04 11.08
C CYS A 89 2.84 1.32 11.67
N THR A 90 1.98 2.09 10.98
CA THR A 90 1.59 3.44 11.41
C THR A 90 0.86 3.42 12.75
N ARG A 91 -0.04 2.46 12.97
CA ARG A 91 -0.68 2.24 14.28
C ARG A 91 0.33 2.00 15.39
N CYS A 92 1.41 1.27 15.11
CA CYS A 92 2.46 1.06 16.09
C CYS A 92 3.26 2.32 16.39
N VAL A 93 3.61 3.12 15.37
CA VAL A 93 4.27 4.40 15.58
C VAL A 93 3.40 5.31 16.44
N GLN A 94 2.10 5.45 16.12
CA GLN A 94 1.15 6.23 16.90
C GLN A 94 1.10 5.81 18.38
N LYS A 95 1.07 4.49 18.66
CA LYS A 95 1.02 3.97 20.03
C LYS A 95 2.27 4.24 20.84
N VAL A 96 3.44 4.26 20.20
CA VAL A 96 4.75 4.32 20.89
C VAL A 96 5.20 5.75 21.07
N THR A 97 4.97 6.60 20.08
CA THR A 97 5.50 7.97 20.05
C THR A 97 4.41 9.05 20.15
N ASN A 98 3.12 8.67 20.28
CA ASN A 98 1.97 9.59 20.19
C ASN A 98 1.97 10.44 18.90
N CYS A 99 2.65 9.93 17.88
CA CYS A 99 2.89 10.60 16.61
C CYS A 99 1.62 10.64 15.77
N GLN A 100 1.43 11.70 14.98
CA GLN A 100 0.39 11.74 13.96
C GLN A 100 0.92 11.10 12.68
N VAL A 101 0.06 10.44 11.89
CA VAL A 101 0.48 9.85 10.61
C VAL A 101 0.78 10.93 9.57
N SER A 102 0.14 12.09 9.67
CA SER A 102 0.28 13.22 8.76
C SER A 102 1.47 14.14 9.06
N VAL A 103 2.53 13.63 9.69
CA VAL A 103 3.73 14.42 9.97
C VAL A 103 4.60 14.60 8.72
N ASN A 104 5.23 15.76 8.61
CA ASN A 104 6.22 16.01 7.57
C ASN A 104 7.56 15.40 7.99
N TYR A 105 8.26 14.81 7.02
CA TYR A 105 9.59 14.25 7.21
C TYR A 105 10.43 14.46 5.95
N ASN A 106 11.75 14.46 6.14
CA ASN A 106 12.72 14.50 5.05
C ASN A 106 13.14 13.08 4.65
N PHE A 107 13.34 12.91 3.34
CA PHE A 107 13.84 11.68 2.75
C PHE A 107 14.65 11.99 1.50
N GLU A 108 15.51 11.05 1.14
CA GLU A 108 16.25 11.02 -0.10
C GLU A 108 15.85 9.79 -0.92
N MET A 109 15.91 9.91 -2.24
CA MET A 109 15.78 8.75 -3.14
C MET A 109 17.18 8.20 -3.39
N GLY A 110 17.47 7.03 -2.83
CA GLY A 110 18.70 6.29 -3.11
C GLY A 110 18.47 5.14 -4.10
N ASP A 111 19.55 4.48 -4.51
CA ASP A 111 19.51 3.35 -5.45
C ASP A 111 18.63 2.18 -4.95
N SER A 112 18.54 2.01 -3.62
CA SER A 112 17.75 0.97 -2.96
C SER A 112 16.34 1.42 -2.55
N GLY A 113 15.90 2.63 -2.93
CA GLY A 113 14.59 3.19 -2.59
C GLY A 113 14.67 4.41 -1.67
N VAL A 114 13.66 4.58 -0.82
CA VAL A 114 13.54 5.75 0.06
C VAL A 114 14.48 5.62 1.26
N ILE A 115 15.28 6.65 1.50
CA ILE A 115 16.18 6.80 2.65
C ILE A 115 15.63 7.89 3.55
N CYS A 116 15.19 7.55 4.75
CA CYS A 116 14.67 8.51 5.72
C CYS A 116 15.82 9.23 6.45
N THR A 117 15.85 10.56 6.42
CA THR A 117 17.01 11.34 6.91
C THR A 117 16.81 11.94 8.30
N GLU A 118 15.60 11.82 8.86
CA GLU A 118 15.27 12.29 10.19
C GLU A 118 16.06 11.53 11.29
N MET A 119 16.13 12.16 12.47
CA MET A 119 16.80 11.60 13.65
C MET A 119 16.21 10.25 14.05
N ASP A 120 17.07 9.30 14.38
CA ASP A 120 16.62 7.98 14.81
C ASP A 120 15.74 8.04 16.07
N GLY A 121 14.68 7.24 16.08
CA GLY A 121 13.69 7.23 17.16
C GLY A 121 12.68 8.38 17.12
N SER A 122 12.84 9.37 16.21
CA SER A 122 11.84 10.43 16.07
C SER A 122 10.52 9.92 15.48
N CYS A 123 9.45 10.67 15.72
CA CYS A 123 8.11 10.41 15.16
C CYS A 123 8.17 10.43 13.63
N GLU A 124 8.77 11.48 13.07
CA GLU A 124 8.96 11.73 11.64
C GLU A 124 9.74 10.61 10.97
N LYS A 125 10.85 10.17 11.59
CA LYS A 125 11.66 9.05 11.09
C LYS A 125 10.86 7.76 11.03
N ASN A 126 10.16 7.40 12.10
CA ASN A 126 9.41 6.15 12.15
C ASN A 126 8.22 6.14 11.17
N ILE A 127 7.54 7.28 10.96
CA ILE A 127 6.50 7.40 9.91
C ILE A 127 7.12 7.28 8.52
N CYS A 128 8.23 7.96 8.26
CA CYS A 128 8.96 7.83 7.01
C CYS A 128 9.32 6.37 6.70
N GLU A 129 9.77 5.61 7.70
CA GLU A 129 10.14 4.19 7.52
C GLU A 129 8.92 3.31 7.19
N CYS A 130 7.75 3.59 7.77
CA CYS A 130 6.50 2.94 7.39
C CYS A 130 6.11 3.26 5.94
N ASP A 131 6.21 4.53 5.54
CA ASP A 131 5.91 5.02 4.20
C ASP A 131 6.90 4.44 3.16
N ALA A 132 8.20 4.39 3.47
CA ALA A 132 9.26 3.78 2.67
C ALA A 132 9.04 2.27 2.49
N MET A 133 8.65 1.57 3.57
CA MET A 133 8.30 0.16 3.52
C MET A 133 7.12 -0.09 2.59
N PHE A 134 6.05 0.69 2.72
CA PHE A 134 4.86 0.57 1.87
C PHE A 134 5.21 0.82 0.40
N TYR A 135 5.96 1.87 0.11
CA TYR A 135 6.40 2.18 -1.26
C TYR A 135 7.21 1.04 -1.88
N ARG A 136 8.22 0.53 -1.18
CA ARG A 136 9.04 -0.59 -1.65
C ARG A 136 8.19 -1.83 -1.91
N ASP A 137 7.24 -2.12 -1.02
CA ASP A 137 6.41 -3.31 -1.12
C ASP A 137 5.42 -3.21 -2.28
N LEU A 138 4.87 -2.02 -2.52
CA LEU A 138 4.07 -1.72 -3.72
C LEU A 138 4.88 -1.82 -5.00
N LEU A 139 6.10 -1.27 -5.04
CA LEU A 139 6.97 -1.41 -6.20
C LEU A 139 7.26 -2.89 -6.48
N HIS A 140 7.64 -3.64 -5.45
CA HIS A 140 7.89 -5.07 -5.60
C HIS A 140 6.66 -5.79 -6.17
N ALA A 141 5.47 -5.54 -5.62
CA ALA A 141 4.21 -6.10 -6.13
C ALA A 141 3.94 -5.70 -7.59
N ALA A 142 4.12 -4.41 -7.92
CA ALA A 142 3.90 -3.87 -9.25
C ALA A 142 4.84 -4.48 -10.30
N TYR A 143 6.12 -4.68 -9.95
CA TYR A 143 7.11 -5.29 -10.85
C TYR A 143 7.10 -6.83 -10.83
N SER A 144 6.40 -7.47 -9.89
CA SER A 144 6.22 -8.92 -9.85
C SER A 144 5.08 -9.41 -10.77
N GLY A 145 4.41 -8.51 -11.50
CA GLY A 145 3.31 -8.87 -12.39
C GLY A 145 1.99 -9.17 -11.67
N ILE A 146 1.82 -8.69 -10.43
CA ILE A 146 0.53 -8.80 -9.74
C ILE A 146 -0.52 -8.02 -10.53
N VAL A 147 -1.64 -8.70 -10.78
CA VAL A 147 -2.81 -8.14 -11.46
C VAL A 147 -3.69 -7.44 -10.44
N TYR A 148 -4.19 -6.25 -10.80
CA TYR A 148 -5.17 -5.58 -9.97
C TYR A 148 -6.53 -6.26 -10.12
N ASN A 149 -7.05 -6.84 -9.04
CA ASN A 149 -8.33 -7.53 -9.09
C ASN A 149 -9.48 -6.56 -8.85
N TYR A 150 -10.11 -6.08 -9.93
CA TYR A 150 -11.25 -5.16 -9.87
C TYR A 150 -12.42 -5.68 -9.03
N LYS A 151 -12.55 -6.99 -8.81
CA LYS A 151 -13.57 -7.55 -7.91
C LYS A 151 -13.50 -6.97 -6.50
N TYR A 152 -12.33 -6.54 -6.05
CA TYR A 152 -12.11 -6.01 -4.71
C TYR A 152 -12.10 -4.47 -4.66
N ASN A 153 -12.39 -3.79 -5.78
CA ASN A 153 -12.54 -2.33 -5.78
C ASN A 153 -13.88 -1.90 -5.16
N ALA A 154 -13.98 -0.67 -4.66
CA ALA A 154 -15.19 -0.19 -4.00
C ALA A 154 -16.46 -0.19 -4.86
N ASP A 155 -16.36 -0.17 -6.19
CA ASP A 155 -17.53 -0.29 -7.07
C ASP A 155 -18.16 -1.70 -7.01
N SER A 156 -17.35 -2.72 -6.73
CA SER A 156 -17.74 -4.14 -6.80
C SER A 156 -17.63 -4.88 -5.47
N PHE A 157 -17.07 -4.23 -4.45
CA PHE A 157 -16.72 -4.82 -3.16
C PHE A 157 -17.25 -3.97 -2.02
N ASP A 158 -18.04 -4.60 -1.15
CA ASP A 158 -18.46 -4.00 0.11
C ASP A 158 -17.63 -4.61 1.26
N PRO A 159 -16.69 -3.85 1.85
CA PRO A 159 -15.89 -4.32 2.96
C PRO A 159 -16.72 -4.71 4.18
N SER A 160 -17.87 -4.08 4.39
CA SER A 160 -18.68 -4.30 5.61
C SER A 160 -19.32 -5.68 5.64
N SER A 161 -19.66 -6.23 4.47
CA SER A 161 -20.23 -7.56 4.33
C SER A 161 -19.21 -8.64 3.98
N SER A 162 -18.12 -8.28 3.30
CA SER A 162 -17.15 -9.25 2.76
C SER A 162 -15.93 -9.49 3.64
N CYS A 163 -15.57 -8.54 4.50
CA CYS A 163 -14.38 -8.64 5.34
C CYS A 163 -14.71 -9.33 6.66
N HIS A 164 -14.63 -10.65 6.67
CA HIS A 164 -14.83 -11.43 7.88
C HIS A 164 -13.57 -11.45 8.75
N VAL A 165 -13.76 -11.30 10.05
CA VAL A 165 -12.70 -11.58 11.02
C VAL A 165 -12.52 -13.10 11.03
N SER A 166 -11.45 -13.60 10.42
CA SER A 166 -11.08 -15.01 10.52
C SER A 166 -10.96 -15.37 11.99
N ARG A 167 -11.99 -16.00 12.54
CA ARG A 167 -11.90 -16.66 13.84
C ARG A 167 -10.94 -17.83 13.59
N PRO A 168 -9.81 -17.94 14.33
CA PRO A 168 -8.81 -18.96 14.01
C PRO A 168 -9.46 -20.34 14.06
N ALA A 169 -9.60 -20.98 12.90
CA ALA A 169 -10.03 -22.35 12.80
C ALA A 169 -8.90 -23.24 13.33
N LEU A 170 -9.20 -24.12 14.28
CA LEU A 170 -8.28 -25.18 14.66
C LEU A 170 -8.01 -26.06 13.43
N PRO A 171 -6.75 -26.47 13.18
CA PRO A 171 -6.43 -27.19 11.96
C PRO A 171 -6.93 -28.64 12.04
N GLU A 172 -7.85 -29.02 11.15
CA GLU A 172 -8.06 -30.40 10.75
C GLU A 172 -7.32 -30.66 9.42
N ASN A 173 -6.21 -31.40 9.52
CA ASN A 173 -5.63 -32.26 8.48
C ASN A 173 -5.23 -31.64 7.13
N ILE A 174 -3.94 -31.37 6.93
CA ILE A 174 -3.36 -30.94 5.63
C ILE A 174 -2.50 -32.07 5.03
N ALA A 175 -2.76 -32.39 3.75
CA ALA A 175 -1.82 -33.03 2.83
C ALA A 175 -1.64 -32.17 1.55
N MET A 176 -0.44 -32.23 0.99
CA MET A 176 0.24 -31.31 0.05
C MET A 176 -0.30 -31.26 -1.40
N ASP A 177 -0.03 -30.16 -2.14
CA ASP A 177 0.94 -30.16 -3.27
C ASP A 177 1.38 -28.74 -3.67
N ALA A 178 2.63 -28.61 -4.11
CA ALA A 178 3.37 -27.38 -4.34
C ALA A 178 3.52 -27.05 -5.83
N ARG A 179 3.29 -25.77 -6.18
CA ARG A 179 4.04 -25.02 -7.21
C ARG A 179 3.62 -23.55 -7.25
N PHE A 180 4.58 -22.68 -6.95
CA PHE A 180 4.53 -21.21 -6.81
C PHE A 180 4.02 -20.68 -5.46
N ASP A 181 4.98 -20.36 -4.59
CA ASP A 181 4.76 -20.15 -3.15
C ASP A 181 4.62 -18.66 -2.78
N VAL A 182 3.53 -18.05 -3.25
CA VAL A 182 3.01 -16.80 -2.66
C VAL A 182 2.31 -17.10 -1.31
N SER A 183 1.91 -18.35 -1.10
CA SER A 183 1.20 -18.83 0.08
C SER A 183 2.05 -18.81 1.35
N ASN A 184 3.36 -19.10 1.32
CA ASN A 184 4.22 -18.96 2.49
C ASN A 184 4.50 -17.49 2.89
N PHE A 185 4.35 -16.53 1.97
CA PHE A 185 4.39 -15.11 2.34
C PHE A 185 3.11 -14.63 3.04
N LEU A 186 1.96 -15.26 2.73
CA LEU A 186 0.65 -14.84 3.23
C LEU A 186 0.21 -15.62 4.49
N LEU A 187 0.56 -16.90 4.60
CA LEU A 187 0.08 -17.78 5.68
C LEU A 187 0.83 -17.60 7.02
N GLU A 188 2.10 -17.17 7.01
CA GLU A 188 2.80 -16.84 8.26
C GLU A 188 2.32 -15.52 8.89
N LYS A 189 1.59 -14.68 8.14
CA LYS A 189 1.17 -13.33 8.57
C LYS A 189 -0.21 -13.26 9.23
N GLU A 190 -1.03 -14.29 9.08
CA GLU A 190 -2.44 -14.19 9.45
C GLU A 190 -2.76 -14.35 10.94
N ASN A 191 -1.84 -14.84 11.75
CA ASN A 191 -2.14 -15.12 13.15
C ASN A 191 -1.03 -14.61 14.07
N ARG A 192 -1.21 -13.39 14.61
CA ARG A 192 -0.81 -12.99 15.97
C ARG A 192 -1.03 -11.49 16.20
N ASN A 193 -1.54 -11.15 17.38
CA ASN A 193 -1.58 -9.81 17.96
C ASN A 193 -0.23 -9.10 17.76
N SER A 194 -0.13 -8.25 16.74
CA SER A 194 1.11 -7.53 16.43
C SER A 194 1.45 -6.61 17.61
N LYS A 195 2.50 -6.95 18.35
CA LYS A 195 3.04 -6.13 19.44
C LYS A 195 3.89 -5.03 18.81
N CYS A 196 3.68 -3.80 19.26
CA CYS A 196 4.43 -2.64 18.82
C CYS A 196 5.72 -2.51 19.64
N CYS A 197 6.78 -1.96 19.04
CA CYS A 197 8.06 -1.77 19.73
C CYS A 197 7.89 -0.79 20.90
N SER A 198 7.94 -1.21 22.16
CA SER A 198 7.84 -0.30 23.31
C SER A 198 8.72 -0.75 24.47
N SER A 199 9.30 0.23 25.18
CA SER A 199 10.00 0.07 26.46
C SER A 199 9.07 -0.14 27.65
N VAL A 200 7.77 0.12 27.46
CA VAL A 200 6.82 0.26 28.57
C VAL A 200 6.22 -1.11 28.90
N LEU A 201 6.65 -1.66 30.04
CA LEU A 201 6.17 -2.85 30.77
C LEU A 201 6.83 -4.20 30.42
N GLY A 202 8.08 -4.38 30.84
CA GLY A 202 8.57 -5.62 31.46
C GLY A 202 8.27 -6.95 30.75
N SER A 203 8.07 -6.94 29.44
CA SER A 203 7.73 -8.10 28.64
C SER A 203 8.63 -8.12 27.41
N SER A 204 9.19 -9.30 27.18
CA SER A 204 10.15 -9.58 26.12
C SER A 204 9.71 -8.99 24.78
N LEU A 205 10.66 -8.34 24.10
CA LEU A 205 10.59 -7.71 22.79
C LEU A 205 10.02 -8.67 21.73
N GLU A 206 8.70 -8.62 21.52
CA GLU A 206 8.07 -9.29 20.39
C GLU A 206 7.74 -8.28 19.30
N ARG A 207 8.73 -8.11 18.43
CA ARG A 207 8.61 -8.05 16.96
C ARG A 207 7.29 -7.44 16.43
N SER A 208 7.36 -6.18 16.01
CA SER A 208 6.46 -5.67 14.98
C SER A 208 6.71 -6.46 13.70
N TYR A 209 5.88 -7.46 13.41
CA TYR A 209 5.93 -8.21 12.14
C TYR A 209 5.24 -7.38 11.05
N SER A 210 5.89 -6.30 10.60
CA SER A 210 6.11 -6.26 9.17
C SER A 210 7.42 -6.99 8.99
N SER A 211 7.41 -8.17 8.36
CA SER A 211 8.57 -9.05 8.13
C SER A 211 9.87 -8.36 7.63
N LYS A 212 9.77 -7.08 7.22
CA LYS A 212 10.82 -6.25 6.63
C LYS A 212 11.34 -5.12 7.52
N LEU A 213 10.68 -4.79 8.64
CA LEU A 213 11.16 -3.79 9.61
C LEU A 213 11.38 -4.46 10.97
N LYS A 214 12.49 -4.12 11.61
CA LYS A 214 12.89 -4.60 12.94
C LYS A 214 12.83 -3.45 13.95
N CYS A 215 12.46 -3.78 15.18
CA CYS A 215 12.65 -2.89 16.32
C CYS A 215 14.14 -2.88 16.67
N CYS A 216 14.82 -1.75 16.49
CA CYS A 216 16.21 -1.58 16.87
C CYS A 216 16.28 -0.68 18.10
N GLU A 217 16.93 -1.17 19.16
CA GLU A 217 17.22 -0.38 20.35
C GLU A 217 18.47 0.47 20.10
N LEU A 218 18.35 1.78 20.28
CA LEU A 218 19.46 2.73 20.11
C LEU A 218 20.15 3.02 21.43
N GLU A 219 19.33 3.18 22.47
CA GLU A 219 19.69 3.41 23.86
C GLU A 219 18.68 2.64 24.72
N PRO A 220 19.01 2.32 25.99
CA PRO A 220 18.07 1.66 26.90
C PRO A 220 16.69 2.32 26.89
N GLY A 221 15.72 1.61 26.33
CA GLY A 221 14.32 2.06 26.25
C GLY A 221 13.97 3.04 25.12
N LYS A 222 14.90 3.35 24.21
CA LYS A 222 14.64 4.10 22.96
C LYS A 222 14.72 3.18 21.75
N PHE A 223 13.63 3.09 21.01
CA PHE A 223 13.50 2.21 19.86
C PHE A 223 13.23 2.96 18.57
N THR A 224 13.72 2.41 17.46
CA THR A 224 13.43 2.87 16.10
C THR A 224 13.09 1.69 15.21
N LEU A 225 12.27 1.93 14.20
CA LEU A 225 11.97 0.93 13.16
C LEU A 225 12.99 1.07 12.03
N LYS A 226 13.74 0.00 11.75
CA LYS A 226 14.69 -0.03 10.63
C LYS A 226 14.68 -1.39 9.94
N PRO A 227 15.05 -1.48 8.65
CA PRO A 227 15.22 -2.78 7.98
C PRO A 227 16.28 -3.66 8.65
N ARG A 228 17.32 -3.03 9.22
CA ARG A 228 18.43 -3.67 9.92
C ARG A 228 18.82 -2.86 11.16
N CYS A 229 19.22 -3.60 12.18
CA CYS A 229 20.05 -3.13 13.29
C CYS A 229 21.46 -3.64 12.97
#